data_AF-A0A1M7SPA1-F1
#
_entry.id   AF-A0A1M7SPA1-F1
#
_cell.length_a   1.000
_cell.length_b   1.000
_cell.length_c   1.000
_cell.angle_alpha   90.00
_cell.angle_beta   90.00
_cell.angle_gamma   90.00
#
_symmetry.space_group_name_H-M   'P 1'
#
loop_
_entity.id
_entity.type
_entity.pdbx_description
1 polymer ?
#
loop_
_entity_poly.entity_id
_entity_poly.type
_entity_poly.pdbx_seq_one_letter_code
_entity_poly.pdbx_strand_id
1 'polypeptide(L)'
;MNILSDYFKKFLRNLRKLAFSRRVPRKFLTVAIIHYDGKGLKDVIGNFSVELKSADVIVGKNFSKEDLKILRAFERSFQNKHILLTELDNSNSVLYHHGNYINHVNSFDIKKLRSFENHGTVIVVVNDKKLGWMISQMFPFYCIIPGEPFQETLITAPIPLTRNSDGYYFSKISYRNQVTIIDLNIEILSDFKAK
;
A
#
# COMPACT_ATOMS: atom_id res chain seq x y z
N MET A 1 -5.78 -52.37 -2.71
CA MET A 1 -6.06 -51.04 -2.13
C MET A 1 -4.78 -50.54 -1.45
N ASN A 2 -4.09 -49.57 -2.05
CA ASN A 2 -2.76 -49.12 -1.59
C ASN A 2 -2.86 -48.01 -0.55
N ILE A 3 -3.16 -48.40 0.69
CA ILE A 3 -3.29 -47.50 1.86
C ILE A 3 -2.00 -46.69 2.11
N LEU A 4 -0.83 -47.25 1.78
CA LEU A 4 0.47 -46.58 1.85
C LEU A 4 0.62 -45.40 0.86
N SER A 5 0.02 -45.49 -0.34
CA SER A 5 0.08 -44.42 -1.34
C SER A 5 -0.65 -43.17 -0.87
N ASP A 6 -1.82 -43.36 -0.25
CA ASP A 6 -2.68 -42.24 0.14
C ASP A 6 -2.16 -41.52 1.38
N TYR A 7 -1.55 -42.26 2.31
CA TYR A 7 -0.85 -41.67 3.45
C TYR A 7 0.35 -40.83 3.02
N PHE A 8 1.16 -41.35 2.09
CA PHE A 8 2.34 -40.65 1.60
C PHE A 8 1.98 -39.39 0.80
N LYS A 9 0.93 -39.46 -0.03
CA LYS A 9 0.38 -38.30 -0.73
C LYS A 9 -0.15 -37.23 0.24
N LYS A 10 -0.83 -37.64 1.31
CA LYS A 10 -1.36 -36.71 2.34
C LYS A 10 -0.23 -36.05 3.13
N PHE A 11 0.82 -36.80 3.45
CA PHE A 11 2.04 -36.31 4.10
C PHE A 11 2.79 -35.30 3.22
N LEU A 12 3.02 -35.61 1.94
CA LEU A 12 3.62 -34.68 0.97
C LEU A 12 2.78 -33.41 0.77
N ARG A 13 1.45 -33.53 0.79
CA ARG A 13 0.55 -32.38 0.71
C ARG A 13 0.65 -31.48 1.94
N ASN A 14 0.82 -32.07 3.12
CA ASN A 14 1.02 -31.33 4.37
C ASN A 14 2.43 -30.72 4.47
N LEU A 15 3.46 -31.41 3.98
CA LEU A 15 4.82 -30.86 3.86
C LEU A 15 4.87 -29.69 2.88
N ARG A 16 4.17 -29.78 1.73
CA ARG A 16 4.01 -28.63 0.82
C ARG A 16 3.28 -27.48 1.53
N LYS A 17 2.20 -27.75 2.25
CA LYS A 17 1.51 -26.71 3.05
C LYS A 17 2.43 -26.07 4.09
N LEU A 18 3.28 -26.84 4.76
CA LEU A 18 4.26 -26.34 5.74
C LEU A 18 5.41 -25.56 5.09
N ALA A 19 5.90 -26.01 3.94
CA ALA A 19 6.95 -25.33 3.17
C ALA A 19 6.43 -24.02 2.56
N PHE A 20 5.15 -23.96 2.19
CA PHE A 20 4.47 -22.72 1.78
C PHE A 20 4.02 -21.85 2.96
N SER A 21 3.93 -22.38 4.19
CA SER A 21 3.48 -21.60 5.37
C SER A 21 4.60 -20.84 6.07
N ARG A 22 5.88 -21.17 5.83
CA ARG A 22 7.02 -20.35 6.27
C ARG A 22 7.48 -19.43 5.15
N ARG A 23 6.61 -18.53 4.69
CA ARG A 23 7.09 -17.32 4.02
C ARG A 23 7.85 -16.53 5.08
N VAL A 24 9.15 -16.34 4.87
CA VAL A 24 9.93 -15.41 5.70
C VAL A 24 9.15 -14.09 5.69
N PRO A 25 8.76 -13.56 6.85
CA PRO A 25 8.04 -12.30 6.90
C PRO A 25 8.90 -11.25 6.20
N ARG A 26 8.34 -10.60 5.18
CA ARG A 26 9.01 -9.50 4.50
C ARG A 26 9.33 -8.43 5.53
N LYS A 27 10.57 -7.96 5.56
CA LYS A 27 11.02 -6.89 6.49
C LYS A 27 10.68 -5.51 5.96
N PHE A 28 10.73 -5.35 4.64
CA PHE A 28 10.46 -4.10 3.95
C PHE A 28 9.36 -4.27 2.92
N LEU A 29 8.67 -3.17 2.66
CA LEU A 29 7.66 -3.04 1.62
C LEU A 29 7.96 -1.79 0.80
N THR A 30 8.27 -1.95 -0.49
CA THR A 30 8.57 -0.83 -1.38
C THR A 30 7.27 -0.22 -1.90
N VAL A 31 7.08 1.08 -1.67
CA VAL A 31 5.89 1.84 -2.08
C VAL A 31 6.26 2.82 -3.18
N ALA A 32 5.53 2.78 -4.29
CA ALA A 32 5.53 3.81 -5.33
C ALA A 32 4.32 4.73 -5.13
N ILE A 33 4.56 6.02 -4.99
CA ILE A 33 3.52 7.06 -4.98
C ILE A 33 3.58 7.81 -6.31
N ILE A 34 2.50 7.73 -7.08
CA ILE A 34 2.38 8.40 -8.38
C ILE A 34 1.78 9.79 -8.17
N HIS A 35 2.56 10.83 -8.48
CA HIS A 35 2.13 12.23 -8.49
C HIS A 35 1.69 12.61 -9.90
N TYR A 36 0.43 12.32 -10.19
CA TYR A 36 -0.17 12.47 -11.52
C TYR A 36 -1.09 13.69 -11.56
N ASP A 37 -0.99 14.50 -12.60
CA ASP A 37 -1.83 15.69 -12.79
C ASP A 37 -3.11 15.42 -13.59
N GLY A 38 -3.39 14.16 -13.95
CA GLY A 38 -4.52 13.79 -14.80
C GLY A 38 -4.20 13.79 -16.29
N LYS A 39 -2.95 14.06 -16.73
CA LYS A 39 -2.57 14.07 -18.15
C LYS A 39 -1.27 13.30 -18.43
N GLY A 40 -1.28 12.49 -19.48
CA GLY A 40 -0.08 11.80 -19.98
C GLY A 40 0.33 10.56 -19.17
N LEU A 41 -0.64 9.80 -18.65
CA LEU A 41 -0.34 8.61 -17.82
C LEU A 41 0.58 7.59 -18.52
N LYS A 42 0.47 7.43 -19.84
CA LYS A 42 1.36 6.53 -20.60
C LYS A 42 2.84 6.93 -20.46
N ASP A 43 3.11 8.22 -20.50
CA ASP A 43 4.47 8.76 -20.37
C ASP A 43 4.96 8.59 -18.93
N VAL A 44 4.10 8.80 -17.93
CA VAL A 44 4.43 8.53 -16.52
C VAL A 44 4.79 7.05 -16.32
N ILE A 45 3.95 6.13 -16.81
CA ILE A 45 4.22 4.69 -16.67
C ILE A 45 5.47 4.29 -17.45
N GLY A 46 5.68 4.85 -18.65
CA GLY A 46 6.85 4.56 -19.48
C GLY A 46 8.15 5.02 -18.84
N ASN A 47 8.19 6.29 -18.42
CA ASN A 47 9.38 6.92 -17.84
C ASN A 47 9.76 6.29 -16.49
N PHE A 48 8.78 5.91 -15.68
CA PHE A 48 9.00 5.33 -14.34
C PHE A 48 8.72 3.82 -14.29
N SER A 49 8.88 3.13 -15.42
CA SER A 49 8.51 1.71 -15.51
C SER A 49 9.34 0.82 -14.60
N VAL A 50 10.59 1.20 -14.31
CA VAL A 50 11.50 0.45 -13.44
C VAL A 50 11.04 0.55 -11.98
N GLU A 51 10.75 1.77 -11.53
CA GLU A 51 10.27 2.10 -10.19
C GLU A 51 8.91 1.44 -9.90
N LEU A 52 7.99 1.53 -10.88
CA LEU A 52 6.68 0.89 -10.76
C LEU A 52 6.80 -0.64 -10.74
N LYS A 53 7.75 -1.23 -11.47
CA LYS A 53 8.01 -2.68 -11.46
C LYS A 53 8.69 -3.14 -10.17
N SER A 54 9.54 -2.33 -9.55
CA SER A 54 10.20 -2.69 -8.29
C SER A 54 9.28 -2.59 -7.08
N ALA A 55 8.26 -1.72 -7.12
CA ALA A 55 7.37 -1.49 -5.98
C ALA A 55 6.48 -2.70 -5.66
N ASP A 56 6.27 -2.98 -4.38
CA ASP A 56 5.27 -3.93 -3.90
C ASP A 56 3.88 -3.30 -3.81
N VAL A 57 3.83 -2.00 -3.49
CA VAL A 57 2.60 -1.22 -3.36
C VAL A 57 2.64 -0.01 -4.27
N ILE A 58 1.52 0.29 -4.93
CA ILE A 58 1.35 1.48 -5.76
C ILE A 58 0.19 2.29 -5.18
N VAL A 59 0.46 3.56 -4.89
CA VAL A 59 -0.53 4.54 -4.46
C VAL A 59 -0.58 5.65 -5.50
N GLY A 60 -1.78 6.03 -5.90
CA GLY A 60 -1.97 7.11 -6.85
C GLY A 60 -3.20 7.92 -6.50
N LYS A 61 -3.10 9.23 -6.66
CA LYS A 61 -4.23 10.15 -6.63
C LYS A 61 -4.45 10.68 -8.03
N ASN A 62 -5.66 11.19 -8.29
CA ASN A 62 -5.96 11.96 -9.48
C ASN A 62 -6.15 11.13 -10.76
N PHE A 63 -6.74 9.95 -10.64
CA PHE A 63 -6.98 9.04 -11.78
C PHE A 63 -8.41 9.13 -12.30
N SER A 64 -8.59 8.88 -13.60
CA SER A 64 -9.89 8.76 -14.28
C SER A 64 -10.20 7.31 -14.68
N LYS A 65 -11.44 7.05 -15.09
CA LYS A 65 -11.83 5.71 -15.61
C LYS A 65 -11.09 5.36 -16.90
N GLU A 66 -10.75 6.34 -17.72
CA GLU A 66 -9.94 6.21 -18.93
C GLU A 66 -8.52 5.75 -18.58
N ASP A 67 -7.95 6.31 -17.52
CA ASP A 67 -6.63 5.92 -17.01
C ASP A 67 -6.57 4.45 -16.58
N LEU A 68 -7.66 3.92 -16.00
CA LEU A 68 -7.73 2.50 -15.66
C LEU A 68 -7.64 1.59 -16.89
N LYS A 69 -8.20 2.01 -18.04
CA LYS A 69 -8.09 1.24 -19.29
C LYS A 69 -6.63 1.17 -19.75
N ILE A 70 -5.90 2.28 -19.57
CA ILE A 70 -4.47 2.34 -19.87
C ILE A 70 -3.69 1.42 -18.91
N LEU A 71 -3.96 1.48 -17.61
CA LEU A 71 -3.32 0.62 -16.60
C LEU A 71 -3.58 -0.87 -16.84
N ARG A 72 -4.79 -1.23 -17.29
CA ARG A 72 -5.12 -2.62 -17.67
C ARG A 72 -4.28 -3.13 -18.84
N ALA A 73 -3.87 -2.27 -19.77
CA ALA A 73 -2.93 -2.68 -20.82
C ALA A 73 -1.56 -3.10 -20.25
N PHE A 74 -1.23 -2.63 -19.04
CA PHE A 74 -0.01 -2.97 -18.29
C PHE A 74 -0.27 -4.02 -17.18
N GLU A 75 -1.48 -4.58 -17.09
CA GLU A 75 -1.97 -5.42 -15.97
C GLU A 75 -1.03 -6.57 -15.63
N ARG A 76 -0.40 -7.21 -16.62
CA ARG A 76 0.60 -8.28 -16.38
C ARG A 76 1.76 -7.83 -15.48
N SER A 77 2.17 -6.57 -15.56
CA SER A 77 3.24 -6.01 -14.73
C SER A 77 2.79 -5.69 -13.30
N PHE A 78 1.46 -5.67 -13.08
CA PHE A 78 0.82 -5.21 -11.85
C PHE A 78 0.11 -6.33 -11.06
N GLN A 79 0.00 -7.55 -11.62
CA GLN A 79 -0.75 -8.69 -11.04
C GLN A 79 -0.36 -9.11 -9.61
N ASN A 80 0.87 -8.85 -9.18
CA ASN A 80 1.35 -9.26 -7.86
C ASN A 80 1.50 -8.08 -6.88
N LYS A 81 1.02 -6.88 -7.24
CA LYS A 81 1.22 -5.66 -6.45
C LYS A 81 -0.04 -5.30 -5.69
N HIS A 82 0.12 -4.63 -4.56
CA HIS A 82 -1.00 -3.99 -3.89
C HIS A 82 -1.21 -2.61 -4.50
N ILE A 83 -2.43 -2.26 -4.88
CA ILE A 83 -2.69 -1.03 -5.64
C ILE A 83 -3.87 -0.32 -5.02
N LEU A 84 -3.73 0.98 -4.82
CA LEU A 84 -4.84 1.85 -4.50
C LEU A 84 -4.73 3.14 -5.32
N LEU A 85 -5.75 3.40 -6.13
CA LEU A 85 -5.88 4.60 -6.93
C LEU A 85 -7.16 5.32 -6.54
N THR A 86 -7.08 6.63 -6.32
CA THR A 86 -8.24 7.48 -6.02
C THR A 86 -8.57 8.41 -7.18
N GLU A 87 -9.85 8.76 -7.30
CA GLU A 87 -10.35 9.63 -8.37
C GLU A 87 -9.82 11.08 -8.28
N LEU A 88 -9.87 11.77 -9.43
CA LEU A 88 -9.63 13.22 -9.61
C LEU A 88 -10.72 14.09 -8.96
N ASP A 89 -11.92 13.55 -8.75
CA ASP A 89 -13.05 14.32 -8.24
C ASP A 89 -12.97 14.56 -6.72
N ASN A 90 -13.54 15.68 -6.26
CA ASN A 90 -13.64 16.12 -4.85
C ASN A 90 -14.17 15.06 -3.86
N SER A 91 -14.64 13.91 -4.34
CA SER A 91 -15.05 12.76 -3.54
C SER A 91 -13.87 11.97 -2.96
N ASN A 92 -12.65 12.11 -3.51
CA ASN A 92 -11.48 11.27 -3.18
C ASN A 92 -11.87 9.79 -3.04
N SER A 93 -12.76 9.34 -3.92
CA SER A 93 -13.32 7.99 -3.88
C SER A 93 -12.27 6.99 -4.39
N VAL A 94 -12.35 5.75 -3.91
CA VAL A 94 -11.48 4.68 -4.39
C VAL A 94 -11.91 4.29 -5.80
N LEU A 95 -11.06 4.62 -6.78
CA LEU A 95 -11.27 4.26 -8.18
C LEU A 95 -10.89 2.80 -8.45
N TYR A 96 -9.77 2.37 -7.88
CA TYR A 96 -9.25 1.02 -8.05
C TYR A 96 -8.53 0.56 -6.79
N HIS A 97 -8.79 -0.68 -6.38
CA HIS A 97 -8.20 -1.31 -5.22
C HIS A 97 -7.86 -2.76 -5.52
N HIS A 98 -6.63 -3.15 -5.20
CA HIS A 98 -6.17 -4.52 -5.32
C HIS A 98 -5.22 -4.89 -4.18
N GLY A 99 -5.46 -6.05 -3.58
CA GLY A 99 -4.62 -6.63 -2.54
C GLY A 99 -4.89 -6.08 -1.13
N ASN A 100 -4.28 -6.74 -0.14
CA ASN A 100 -4.73 -6.65 1.26
C ASN A 100 -3.84 -5.75 2.14
N TYR A 101 -2.63 -5.42 1.68
CA TYR A 101 -1.68 -4.61 2.47
C TYR A 101 -2.01 -3.13 2.48
N ILE A 102 -2.89 -2.68 1.59
CA ILE A 102 -3.30 -1.29 1.47
C ILE A 102 -4.81 -1.19 1.56
N ASN A 103 -5.31 -0.19 2.28
CA ASN A 103 -6.73 0.15 2.31
C ASN A 103 -6.92 1.67 2.31
N HIS A 104 -8.12 2.12 1.96
CA HIS A 104 -8.50 3.54 2.01
C HIS A 104 -9.44 3.84 3.17
N VAL A 105 -9.22 4.99 3.80
CA VAL A 105 -10.09 5.51 4.85
C VAL A 105 -10.31 7.00 4.64
N ASN A 106 -11.58 7.38 4.66
CA ASN A 106 -12.09 8.73 4.50
C ASN A 106 -12.59 9.35 5.82
N SER A 107 -12.74 8.55 6.89
CA SER A 107 -13.16 9.01 8.20
C SER A 107 -12.64 8.09 9.31
N PHE A 108 -12.54 8.60 10.53
CA PHE A 108 -12.07 7.80 11.65
C PHE A 108 -13.16 6.86 12.16
N ASP A 109 -13.03 5.57 11.85
CA ASP A 109 -13.88 4.49 12.36
C ASP A 109 -13.02 3.38 12.97
N ILE A 110 -13.09 3.26 14.29
CA ILE A 110 -12.32 2.30 15.09
C ILE A 110 -12.62 0.85 14.67
N LYS A 111 -13.88 0.50 14.40
CA LYS A 111 -14.26 -0.89 14.05
C LYS A 111 -13.65 -1.28 12.71
N LYS A 112 -13.72 -0.37 11.73
CA LYS A 112 -13.11 -0.55 10.41
C LYS A 112 -11.59 -0.67 10.52
N LEU A 113 -10.94 0.20 11.28
CA LEU A 113 -9.48 0.19 11.47
C LEU A 113 -8.99 -1.07 12.20
N ARG A 114 -9.71 -1.55 13.23
CA ARG A 114 -9.41 -2.84 13.89
C ARG A 114 -9.58 -4.02 12.93
N SER A 115 -10.61 -3.98 12.08
CA SER A 115 -10.76 -4.98 11.03
C SER A 115 -9.54 -4.99 10.10
N PHE A 116 -9.07 -3.83 9.64
CA PHE A 116 -7.88 -3.72 8.80
C PHE A 116 -6.62 -4.29 9.46
N GLU A 117 -6.44 -4.03 10.75
CA GLU A 117 -5.32 -4.55 11.54
C GLU A 117 -5.33 -6.09 11.56
N ASN A 118 -6.50 -6.66 11.85
CA ASN A 118 -6.69 -8.12 11.91
C ASN A 118 -6.49 -8.81 10.55
N HIS A 119 -6.83 -8.12 9.45
CA HIS A 119 -6.66 -8.65 8.09
C HIS A 119 -5.25 -8.41 7.51
N GLY A 120 -4.32 -7.85 8.30
CA GLY A 120 -2.93 -7.67 7.89
C GLY A 120 -2.68 -6.47 6.98
N THR A 121 -3.52 -5.43 7.08
CA THR A 121 -3.26 -4.14 6.43
C THR A 121 -1.99 -3.52 7.02
N VAL A 122 -1.15 -2.96 6.17
CA VAL A 122 0.10 -2.29 6.53
C VAL A 122 -0.02 -0.78 6.30
N ILE A 123 -0.65 -0.41 5.18
CA ILE A 123 -0.77 0.95 4.70
C ILE A 123 -2.24 1.35 4.68
N VAL A 124 -2.54 2.53 5.24
CA VAL A 124 -3.84 3.17 5.11
C VAL A 124 -3.66 4.48 4.35
N VAL A 125 -4.32 4.60 3.21
CA VAL A 125 -4.35 5.85 2.46
C VAL A 125 -5.50 6.69 2.96
N VAL A 126 -5.20 7.95 3.25
CA VAL A 126 -6.17 8.92 3.78
C VAL A 126 -6.06 10.24 3.02
N ASN A 127 -7.11 11.04 3.14
CA ASN A 127 -7.25 12.27 2.37
C ASN A 127 -6.69 13.51 3.10
N ASP A 128 -6.63 13.46 4.43
CA ASP A 128 -6.24 14.59 5.25
C ASP A 128 -5.16 14.23 6.29
N LYS A 129 -4.31 15.23 6.57
CA LYS A 129 -3.16 15.07 7.46
C LYS A 129 -3.57 14.71 8.89
N LYS A 130 -4.66 15.30 9.37
CA LYS A 130 -5.13 15.14 10.75
C LYS A 130 -5.58 13.69 10.99
N LEU A 131 -6.33 13.11 10.06
CA LEU A 131 -6.77 11.72 10.10
C LEU A 131 -5.58 10.77 10.03
N GLY A 132 -4.64 10.99 9.11
CA GLY A 132 -3.44 10.14 9.00
C GLY A 132 -2.62 10.14 10.28
N TRP A 133 -2.38 11.33 10.83
CA TRP A 133 -1.69 11.48 12.11
C TRP A 133 -2.43 10.76 13.24
N MET A 134 -3.75 10.99 13.39
CA MET A 134 -4.57 10.36 14.43
C MET A 134 -4.60 8.83 14.34
N ILE A 135 -4.74 8.28 13.12
CA ILE A 135 -4.70 6.82 12.92
C ILE A 135 -3.34 6.26 13.31
N SER A 136 -2.25 6.92 12.90
CA SER A 136 -0.89 6.48 13.23
C SER A 136 -0.60 6.54 14.73
N GLN A 137 -1.29 7.38 15.51
CA GLN A 137 -1.16 7.36 16.98
C GLN A 137 -1.78 6.13 17.64
N MET A 138 -2.75 5.49 16.99
CA MET A 138 -3.62 4.49 17.64
C MET A 138 -3.52 3.10 17.04
N PHE A 139 -3.01 2.98 15.82
CA PHE A 139 -2.97 1.75 15.06
C PHE A 139 -1.59 1.54 14.42
N PRO A 140 -1.16 0.27 14.26
CA PRO A 140 0.13 -0.08 13.69
C PRO A 140 0.09 -0.01 12.16
N PHE A 141 -0.26 1.14 11.59
CA PHE A 141 -0.30 1.39 10.15
C PHE A 141 0.63 2.54 9.77
N TYR A 142 1.23 2.44 8.59
CA TYR A 142 1.69 3.63 7.89
C TYR A 142 0.48 4.32 7.27
N CYS A 143 0.28 5.62 7.51
CA CYS A 143 -0.72 6.37 6.76
C CYS A 143 -0.05 7.18 5.66
N ILE A 144 -0.58 7.08 4.44
CA ILE A 144 -0.11 7.84 3.28
C ILE A 144 -1.18 8.86 2.90
N ILE A 145 -0.77 10.12 2.81
CA ILE A 145 -1.56 11.21 2.24
C ILE A 145 -0.93 11.54 0.89
N PRO A 146 -1.42 10.96 -0.22
CA PRO A 146 -0.85 11.21 -1.53
C PRO A 146 -1.18 12.64 -1.98
N GLY A 147 -0.14 13.44 -2.20
CA GLY A 147 -0.27 14.75 -2.80
C GLY A 147 -0.33 14.66 -4.32
N GLU A 148 -1.18 15.50 -4.91
CA GLU A 148 -1.09 15.83 -6.33
C GLU A 148 0.21 16.60 -6.63
N PRO A 149 0.58 16.75 -7.91
CA PRO A 149 1.64 17.66 -8.30
C PRO A 149 1.54 19.03 -7.63
N PHE A 150 2.67 19.53 -7.12
CA PHE A 150 2.79 20.77 -6.36
C PHE A 150 2.07 20.79 -5.01
N GLN A 151 1.51 19.66 -4.58
CA GLN A 151 0.98 19.47 -3.23
C GLN A 151 1.92 18.56 -2.42
N GLU A 152 1.85 18.72 -1.11
CA GLU A 152 2.65 17.93 -0.18
C GLU A 152 2.10 16.50 -0.08
N THR A 153 2.99 15.54 -0.25
CA THR A 153 2.76 14.13 0.07
C THR A 153 3.35 13.83 1.44
N LEU A 154 2.57 13.16 2.28
CA LEU A 154 2.97 12.84 3.64
C LEU A 154 2.86 11.35 3.91
N ILE A 155 3.79 10.85 4.72
CA ILE A 155 3.64 9.55 5.36
C ILE A 155 3.78 9.75 6.86
N THR A 156 2.81 9.23 7.60
CA THR A 156 2.90 9.09 9.05
C THR A 156 3.16 7.63 9.40
N ALA A 157 3.92 7.40 10.46
CA ALA A 157 4.24 6.09 10.98
C ALA A 157 3.72 5.96 12.42
N PRO A 158 3.45 4.74 12.90
CA PRO A 158 3.13 4.55 14.31
C PRO A 158 4.32 4.91 15.19
N ILE A 159 4.04 5.59 16.30
CA ILE A 159 5.03 6.24 17.18
C ILE A 159 5.71 5.21 18.10
N PRO A 160 7.06 5.27 18.32
CA PRO A 160 7.80 6.53 18.44
C PRO A 160 9.17 6.56 17.74
N LEU A 161 9.25 7.10 16.52
CA LEU A 161 10.54 7.51 15.92
C LEU A 161 10.38 8.73 15.01
N THR A 162 10.10 9.89 15.58
CA THR A 162 10.55 11.15 14.98
C THR A 162 11.27 11.96 16.05
N ARG A 163 12.53 12.33 15.79
CA ARG A 163 13.31 13.23 16.66
C ARG A 163 12.66 14.61 16.78
N ASN A 164 11.79 14.93 15.83
CA ASN A 164 10.97 16.13 15.79
C ASN A 164 9.53 15.73 16.15
N SER A 165 8.91 16.49 17.05
CA SER A 165 7.57 16.28 17.60
C SER A 165 6.41 16.38 16.60
N ASP A 166 6.70 16.52 15.29
CA ASP A 166 5.68 16.73 14.26
C ASP A 166 4.94 15.44 13.89
N GLY A 167 5.50 14.26 14.20
CA GLY A 167 4.83 12.96 14.03
C GLY A 167 4.70 12.47 12.58
N TYR A 168 5.47 13.03 11.63
CA TYR A 168 5.51 12.60 10.23
C TYR A 168 6.82 11.88 9.91
N TYR A 169 6.70 10.71 9.28
CA TYR A 169 7.84 9.90 8.81
C TYR A 169 8.47 10.47 7.54
N PHE A 170 7.65 11.04 6.65
CA PHE A 170 8.09 11.61 5.38
C PHE A 170 7.20 12.78 4.98
N SER A 171 7.81 13.83 4.44
CA SER A 171 7.14 14.95 3.77
C SER A 171 7.91 15.34 2.51
N LYS A 172 7.19 15.52 1.41
CA LYS A 172 7.77 16.03 0.16
C LYS A 172 6.70 16.70 -0.71
N ILE A 173 7.04 17.86 -1.27
CA ILE A 173 6.29 18.46 -2.37
C ILE A 173 6.84 17.88 -3.68
N SER A 174 6.00 17.15 -4.39
CA SER A 174 6.39 16.49 -5.64
C SER A 174 6.10 17.36 -6.85
N TYR A 175 6.94 17.23 -7.88
CA TYR A 175 6.73 17.93 -9.14
C TYR A 175 5.78 17.14 -10.05
N ARG A 176 5.35 17.76 -11.15
CA ARG A 176 4.42 17.15 -12.12
C ARG A 176 4.95 15.83 -12.67
N ASN A 177 4.08 14.82 -12.70
CA ASN A 177 4.33 13.54 -13.37
C ASN A 177 5.58 12.83 -12.84
N GLN A 178 5.67 12.74 -11.51
CA GLN A 178 6.77 12.10 -10.79
C GLN A 178 6.28 10.84 -10.07
N VAL A 179 7.15 9.83 -9.95
CA VAL A 179 6.96 8.72 -9.02
C VAL A 179 7.95 8.86 -7.87
N THR A 180 7.46 8.79 -6.64
CA THR A 180 8.31 8.73 -5.43
C THR A 180 8.34 7.31 -4.90
N ILE A 181 9.55 6.76 -4.67
CA ILE A 181 9.77 5.43 -4.12
C ILE A 181 10.21 5.53 -2.66
N ILE A 182 9.58 4.76 -1.79
CA ILE A 182 9.86 4.73 -0.35
C ILE A 182 9.83 3.28 0.13
N ASP A 183 10.85 2.86 0.87
CA ASP A 183 10.87 1.56 1.54
C ASP A 183 10.38 1.68 2.98
N LEU A 184 9.28 1.00 3.30
CA LEU A 184 8.70 0.99 4.64
C LEU A 184 9.15 -0.26 5.39
N ASN A 185 9.67 -0.09 6.60
CA ASN A 185 10.02 -1.20 7.49
C ASN A 185 8.74 -1.77 8.13
N ILE A 186 8.23 -2.89 7.64
CA ILE A 186 6.98 -3.47 8.15
C ILE A 186 7.20 -4.38 9.37
N GLU A 187 8.46 -4.74 9.66
CA GLU A 187 8.83 -5.49 10.87
C GLU A 187 8.53 -4.65 12.12
N ILE A 188 8.82 -3.35 12.09
CA ILE A 188 8.57 -2.47 13.26
C ILE A 188 7.08 -2.38 13.63
N LEU A 189 6.17 -2.63 12.68
CA LEU A 189 4.73 -2.59 12.96
C LEU A 189 4.29 -3.71 13.90
N SER A 190 5.02 -4.83 13.98
CA SER A 190 4.68 -5.88 14.95
C SER A 190 4.90 -5.45 16.40
N ASP A 191 5.80 -4.50 16.64
CA ASP A 191 6.08 -3.99 17.99
C ASP A 191 4.91 -3.13 18.52
N PHE A 192 4.07 -2.62 17.62
CA PHE A 192 2.91 -1.77 17.91
C PHE A 192 1.58 -2.51 17.93
N LYS A 193 1.54 -3.79 17.53
CA LYS A 193 0.32 -4.59 17.59
C LYS A 193 -0.01 -4.91 19.04
N ALA A 194 -1.24 -4.60 19.45
CA ALA A 194 -1.74 -5.05 20.74
C ALA A 194 -1.73 -6.58 20.79
N LYS A 195 -1.06 -7.17 21.79
CA LYS A 195 -1.08 -8.62 22.03
C LYS A 195 -2.41 -9.06 22.61
#